data_AF-A0A2W4PFY3-F1
#
_entry.id   AF-A0A2W4PFY3-F1
#
_cell.length_a   1.000
_cell.length_b   1.000
_cell.length_c   1.000
_cell.angle_alpha   90.00
_cell.angle_beta   90.00
_cell.angle_gamma   90.00
#
_symmetry.space_group_name_H-M   'P 1'
#
loop_
_entity.id
_entity.type
_entity.pdbx_description
1 polymer ?
#
loop_
_entity_poly.entity_id
_entity_poly.type
_entity_poly.pdbx_seq_one_letter_code
_entity_poly.pdbx_strand_id
1 'polypeptide(L)'
;MTRESLQARLARINDQLASTTDPLESVTLTQAKLDLEAQIARIGESENLAELEAGFIQYAKEYSERKGISYTAWRQVGVPAAVLRKAGIKETRRR
;
A
#
# COMPACT_ATOMS: atom_id res chain seq x y z
N MET A 1 4.42 13.85 -2.41
CA MET A 1 5.60 13.27 -3.08
C MET A 1 5.18 11.96 -3.69
N THR A 2 5.61 11.65 -4.91
CA THR A 2 5.28 10.39 -5.61
C THR A 2 6.43 9.39 -5.50
N ARG A 3 6.15 8.10 -5.72
CA ARG A 3 7.16 7.04 -5.73
C ARG A 3 8.29 7.33 -6.71
N GLU A 4 7.97 7.84 -7.90
CA GLU A 4 8.95 8.22 -8.93
C GLU A 4 9.84 9.36 -8.45
N SER A 5 9.26 10.37 -7.78
CA SER A 5 10.04 11.49 -7.25
C SER A 5 11.04 11.05 -6.16
N LEU A 6 10.70 10.02 -5.38
CA LEU A 6 11.58 9.44 -4.36
C LEU A 6 12.65 8.55 -4.99
N GLN A 7 12.31 7.76 -6.01
CA GLN A 7 13.28 6.96 -6.77
C GLN A 7 14.30 7.86 -7.49
N ALA A 8 13.86 8.98 -8.08
CA ALA A 8 14.76 9.95 -8.68
C ALA A 8 15.71 10.57 -7.66
N ARG A 9 15.25 10.82 -6.42
CA ARG A 9 16.11 11.28 -5.32
C ARG A 9 17.10 10.20 -4.87
N LEU A 10 16.68 8.94 -4.83
CA LEU A 10 17.54 7.80 -4.49
C LEU A 10 18.69 7.64 -5.49
N ALA A 11 18.39 7.78 -6.79
CA ALA A 11 19.41 7.76 -7.83
C ALA A 11 20.49 8.82 -7.60
N ARG A 12 20.09 10.07 -7.30
CA ARG A 12 21.05 11.15 -7.00
C ARG A 12 21.91 10.84 -5.78
N ILE A 13 21.34 10.30 -4.71
CA ILE A 13 22.10 9.92 -3.50
C ILE A 13 23.12 8.83 -3.83
N ASN A 14 22.77 7.85 -4.67
CA ASN A 14 23.70 6.82 -5.12
C ASN A 14 24.86 7.41 -5.95
N ASP A 15 24.58 8.38 -6.83
CA ASP A 15 25.62 9.07 -7.60
C ASP A 15 26.57 9.87 -6.70
N GLN A 16 26.03 10.51 -5.65
CA GLN A 16 26.84 11.22 -4.64
C GLN A 16 27.68 10.24 -3.82
N LEU A 17 27.12 9.10 -3.41
CA LEU A 17 27.87 8.05 -2.70
C LEU A 17 29.02 7.48 -3.54
N ALA A 18 28.84 7.34 -4.86
CA ALA A 18 29.86 6.83 -5.76
C ALA A 18 31.02 7.82 -5.99
N SER A 19 30.80 9.11 -5.73
CA SER A 19 31.77 10.18 -6.00
C SER A 19 32.37 10.82 -4.74
N THR A 20 31.74 10.67 -3.58
CA THR A 20 32.27 11.22 -2.33
C THR A 20 33.54 10.49 -1.90
N THR A 21 34.51 11.26 -1.42
CA THR A 21 35.76 10.78 -0.81
C THR A 21 35.82 11.06 0.68
N ASP A 22 34.83 11.77 1.24
CA ASP A 22 34.72 12.07 2.66
C ASP A 22 33.98 10.94 3.39
N PRO A 23 34.63 10.23 4.34
CA PRO A 23 33.98 9.17 5.12
C PRO A 23 32.76 9.63 5.91
N LEU A 24 32.73 10.87 6.41
CA LEU A 24 31.59 11.38 7.18
C LEU A 24 30.40 11.70 6.27
N GLU A 25 30.68 12.25 5.08
CA GLU A 25 29.66 12.47 4.05
C GLU A 25 29.08 11.12 3.58
N SER A 26 29.94 10.11 3.37
CA SER A 26 29.52 8.76 2.98
C SER A 26 28.54 8.14 3.99
N VAL A 27 28.81 8.26 5.30
CA VAL A 27 27.89 7.77 6.35
C VAL A 27 26.56 8.52 6.29
N THR A 28 26.60 9.84 6.12
CA THR A 28 25.39 10.68 6.06
C THR A 28 24.51 10.34 4.85
N LEU A 29 25.12 10.20 3.67
CA LEU A 29 24.43 9.80 2.45
C LEU A 29 23.87 8.37 2.56
N THR A 30 24.59 7.47 3.22
CA THR A 30 24.12 6.11 3.50
C THR A 30 22.88 6.12 4.40
N GLN A 31 22.86 6.94 5.45
CA GLN A 31 21.66 7.08 6.28
C GLN A 31 20.47 7.63 5.47
N ALA A 32 20.72 8.68 4.67
CA ALA A 32 19.70 9.27 3.81
C ALA A 32 19.14 8.27 2.78
N LYS A 33 19.99 7.39 2.24
CA LYS A 33 19.59 6.28 1.35
C LYS A 33 18.65 5.32 2.06
N LEU A 34 19.01 4.85 3.27
CA LEU A 34 18.21 3.90 4.04
C LEU A 34 16.82 4.47 4.39
N ASP A 35 16.78 5.72 4.83
CA ASP A 35 15.51 6.39 5.17
C ASP A 35 14.59 6.52 3.94
N LEU A 36 15.18 6.84 2.79
CA LEU A 36 14.45 6.99 1.53
C LEU A 36 13.95 5.64 1.00
N GLU A 37 14.76 4.59 1.08
CA GLU A 37 14.34 3.22 0.74
C GLU A 37 13.19 2.74 1.62
N ALA A 38 13.24 3.01 2.93
CA ALA A 38 12.15 2.71 3.86
C ALA A 38 10.87 3.48 3.52
N GLN A 39 10.98 4.74 3.10
CA GLN A 39 9.83 5.53 2.67
C GLN A 39 9.21 4.97 1.37
N ILE A 40 10.03 4.61 0.39
CA ILE A 40 9.57 4.01 -0.87
C ILE A 40 8.85 2.68 -0.61
N ALA A 41 9.38 1.86 0.29
CA ALA A 41 8.76 0.59 0.68
C ALA A 41 7.36 0.80 1.27
N ARG A 42 7.21 1.73 2.23
CA ARG A 42 5.91 2.05 2.85
C ARG A 42 4.87 2.53 1.84
N ILE A 43 5.27 3.38 0.89
CA ILE A 43 4.37 3.84 -0.18
C ILE A 43 3.96 2.66 -1.04
N GLY A 44 4.91 1.78 -1.39
CA GLY A 44 4.62 0.56 -2.13
C GLY A 44 3.63 -0.39 -1.47
N GLU A 45 3.74 -0.58 -0.16
CA GLU A 45 2.77 -1.36 0.61
C GLU A 45 1.37 -0.73 0.58
N SER A 46 1.29 0.59 0.69
CA SER A 46 0.02 1.31 0.63
C SER A 46 -0.64 1.26 -0.77
N GLU A 47 0.15 1.34 -1.84
CA GLU A 47 -0.32 1.18 -3.22
C GLU A 47 -0.85 -0.24 -3.46
N ASN A 48 -0.10 -1.26 -3.02
CA ASN A 48 -0.54 -2.67 -3.12
C ASN A 48 -1.87 -2.91 -2.37
N LEU A 49 -2.02 -2.34 -1.17
CA LEU A 49 -3.28 -2.44 -0.43
C LEU A 49 -4.45 -1.78 -1.19
N ALA A 50 -4.21 -0.64 -1.85
CA ALA A 50 -5.23 0.04 -2.64
C ALA A 50 -5.62 -0.79 -3.88
N GLU A 51 -4.67 -1.43 -4.56
CA GLU A 51 -4.92 -2.35 -5.67
C GLU A 51 -5.73 -3.58 -5.22
N LEU A 52 -5.36 -4.18 -4.09
CA LEU A 52 -6.10 -5.30 -3.50
C LEU A 52 -7.53 -4.90 -3.10
N GLU A 53 -7.71 -3.71 -2.52
CA GLU A 53 -9.04 -3.18 -2.20
C GLU A 53 -9.86 -2.95 -3.48
N ALA A 54 -9.27 -2.41 -4.55
CA ALA A 54 -9.95 -2.20 -5.82
C ALA A 54 -10.41 -3.52 -6.46
N GLY A 55 -9.53 -4.53 -6.50
CA GLY A 55 -9.88 -5.87 -6.96
C GLY A 55 -10.98 -6.51 -6.11
N PHE A 56 -10.89 -6.36 -4.78
CA PHE A 56 -11.95 -6.81 -3.89
C PHE A 56 -13.29 -6.12 -4.21
N ILE A 57 -13.31 -4.79 -4.31
CA ILE A 57 -14.53 -4.02 -4.62
C ILE A 57 -15.15 -4.47 -5.94
N GLN A 58 -14.33 -4.73 -6.95
CA GLN A 58 -14.79 -5.14 -8.27
C GLN A 58 -15.50 -6.50 -8.26
N TYR A 59 -14.98 -7.49 -7.51
CA TYR A 59 -15.43 -8.88 -7.62
C TYR A 59 -16.20 -9.41 -6.40
N ALA A 60 -16.11 -8.76 -5.24
CA ALA A 60 -16.60 -9.33 -3.99
C ALA A 60 -18.12 -9.52 -3.96
N LYS A 61 -18.91 -8.64 -4.60
CA LYS A 61 -20.36 -8.77 -4.63
C LYS A 61 -20.82 -10.05 -5.33
N GLU A 62 -20.41 -10.22 -6.59
CA GLU A 62 -20.80 -11.38 -7.41
C GLU A 62 -20.30 -12.68 -6.77
N TYR A 63 -19.06 -12.68 -6.25
CA TYR A 63 -18.52 -13.81 -5.50
C TYR A 63 -19.38 -14.15 -4.27
N SER A 64 -19.79 -13.13 -3.52
CA SER A 64 -20.63 -13.31 -2.32
C SER A 64 -22.00 -13.86 -2.65
N GLU A 65 -22.64 -13.35 -3.71
CA GLU A 65 -23.94 -13.83 -4.19
C GLU A 65 -23.86 -15.29 -4.64
N ARG A 66 -22.83 -15.65 -5.41
CA ARG A 66 -22.60 -17.03 -5.88
C ARG A 66 -22.31 -18.01 -4.73
N LYS A 67 -21.65 -17.55 -3.67
CA LYS A 67 -21.22 -18.40 -2.54
C LYS A 67 -22.12 -18.30 -1.30
N GLY A 68 -23.14 -17.44 -1.32
CA GLY A 68 -24.00 -17.20 -0.16
C GLY A 68 -23.27 -16.55 1.02
N ILE A 69 -22.23 -15.76 0.77
CA ILE A 69 -21.43 -15.11 1.83
C ILE A 69 -22.13 -13.84 2.28
N SER A 70 -22.39 -13.73 3.58
CA SER A 70 -23.06 -12.57 4.16
C SER A 70 -22.09 -11.43 4.50
N TYR A 71 -22.63 -10.20 4.61
CA TYR A 71 -21.91 -9.06 5.16
C TYR A 71 -21.24 -9.40 6.51
N THR A 72 -21.95 -10.08 7.41
CA THR A 72 -21.44 -10.47 8.73
C THR A 72 -20.25 -11.40 8.63
N ALA A 73 -20.25 -12.36 7.70
CA ALA A 73 -19.14 -13.27 7.48
C ALA A 73 -17.87 -12.51 7.07
N TRP A 74 -17.98 -11.55 6.15
CA TRP A 74 -16.86 -10.70 5.77
C TRP A 74 -16.34 -9.84 6.92
N ARG A 75 -17.23 -9.31 7.77
CA ARG A 75 -16.85 -8.53 8.95
C ARG A 75 -16.09 -9.38 9.97
N GLN A 76 -16.45 -10.66 10.14
CA GLN A 76 -15.77 -11.57 11.08
C GLN A 76 -14.33 -11.88 10.67
N VAL A 77 -14.03 -11.95 9.38
CA VAL A 77 -12.66 -12.15 8.86
C VAL A 77 -11.88 -10.84 8.72
N GLY A 78 -12.45 -9.71 9.19
CA GLY A 78 -11.75 -8.43 9.28
C GLY A 78 -11.93 -7.47 8.11
N VAL A 79 -12.74 -7.79 7.09
CA VAL A 79 -12.97 -6.84 5.98
C VAL A 79 -13.69 -5.60 6.48
N PRO A 80 -13.17 -4.38 6.28
CA PRO A 80 -13.79 -3.16 6.78
C PRO A 80 -15.20 -2.92 6.20
N ALA A 81 -16.12 -2.41 7.02
CA ALA A 81 -17.48 -2.07 6.58
C ALA A 81 -17.50 -1.06 5.42
N ALA A 82 -16.54 -0.12 5.39
CA ALA A 82 -16.41 0.84 4.31
C ALA A 82 -16.08 0.16 2.97
N VAL A 83 -15.20 -0.86 2.97
CA VAL A 83 -14.82 -1.64 1.79
C VAL A 83 -16.01 -2.46 1.29
N LEU A 84 -16.75 -3.13 2.20
CA LEU A 84 -17.95 -3.88 1.84
C LEU A 84 -19.04 -2.99 1.22
N ARG A 85 -19.23 -1.79 1.77
CA ARG A 85 -20.16 -0.81 1.21
C ARG A 85 -19.75 -0.36 -0.18
N LYS A 86 -18.46 -0.09 -0.41
CA LYS A 86 -17.93 0.23 -1.75
C LYS A 86 -18.12 -0.94 -2.72
N ALA A 87 -17.93 -2.17 -2.25
CA ALA A 87 -18.19 -3.40 -3.00
C ALA A 87 -19.70 -3.67 -3.22
N GLY A 88 -20.62 -2.85 -2.68
CA GLY A 88 -22.06 -3.06 -2.84
C GLY A 88 -22.65 -4.19 -1.98
N ILE A 89 -21.89 -4.73 -1.02
CA ILE A 89 -22.35 -5.73 -0.05
C ILE A 89 -23.00 -5.01 1.13
N LYS A 90 -24.33 -5.05 1.20
CA LYS A 90 -25.11 -4.35 2.23
C LYS A 90 -25.29 -5.18 3.48
N GLU A 91 -25.26 -4.51 4.63
CA GLU A 91 -25.67 -5.10 5.89
C GLU A 91 -27.16 -5.48 5.84
N THR A 92 -27.44 -6.76 5.98
CA THR A 92 -28.81 -7.26 6.06
C THR A 92 -29.34 -6.96 7.46
N ARG A 93 -30.06 -5.85 7.64
CA ARG A 93 -30.83 -5.64 8.87
C ARG A 93 -31.94 -6.67 8.92
N ARG A 94 -31.85 -7.65 9.82
CA ARG A 94 -33.03 -8.41 10.23
C ARG A 94 -33.92 -7.47 11.05
N ARG A 95 -35.12 -7.20 10.54
CA ARG A 95 -36.23 -6.61 11.32
C ARG A 95 -36.87 -7.68 12.17
#